data_AF-A0A9C7VY24-F1
#
_entry.id   AF-A0A9C7VY24-F1
#
_cell.length_a   1.000
_cell.length_b   1.000
_cell.length_c   1.000
_cell.angle_alpha   90.00
_cell.angle_beta   90.00
_cell.angle_gamma   90.00
#
_symmetry.space_group_name_H-M   'P 1'
#
loop_
_entity.id
_entity.type
_entity.pdbx_description
1 polymer ?
#
loop_
_entity_poly.entity_id
_entity_poly.type
_entity_poly.pdbx_seq_one_letter_code
_entity_poly.pdbx_strand_id
1 'polypeptide(L)'
;AGVVKRPSDGKIPKEVVFVQCAGSRDPELGVPYCSKFCCMYTAKHAMLYKHRVPDGQAYVFYIDIRAAGKGYEEFVRRAMEEDGVFYIRGKVSKIFPQGGRVIVWGADTLSGKAVEIAADLVVLATAAVPSEGAKRLAEILGLETDEQGFFVEADGNMGPLESGRPGIYLAGAATGPKDIPEAVAQGSGAAAKVLSLFAGESSP
;
A
#
# COMPACT_ATOMS: atom_id res chain seq x y z
N ALA A 1 -16.17 2.84 19.28
CA ALA A 1 -15.43 3.23 18.07
C ALA A 1 -15.04 1.97 17.28
N GLY A 2 -14.87 2.03 15.96
CA GLY A 2 -14.46 0.87 15.15
C GLY A 2 -15.58 0.00 14.54
N VAL A 3 -16.79 0.56 14.35
CA VAL A 3 -17.85 -0.12 13.57
C VAL A 3 -17.69 0.25 12.11
N VAL A 4 -17.58 -0.74 11.23
CA VAL A 4 -17.56 -0.53 9.78
C VAL A 4 -18.96 -0.10 9.33
N LYS A 5 -19.07 1.09 8.73
CA LYS A 5 -20.33 1.66 8.27
C LYS A 5 -20.19 2.18 6.85
N ARG A 6 -21.24 2.03 6.07
CA ARG A 6 -21.40 2.68 4.76
C ARG A 6 -21.38 4.21 4.95
N PRO A 7 -20.56 4.95 4.19
CA PRO A 7 -20.52 6.41 4.28
C PRO A 7 -21.84 7.10 3.92
N SER A 8 -22.65 6.47 3.06
CA SER A 8 -23.89 7.06 2.53
C SER A 8 -25.06 7.03 3.50
N ASP A 9 -25.23 5.96 4.28
CA ASP A 9 -26.42 5.75 5.12
C ASP A 9 -26.10 5.19 6.53
N GLY A 10 -24.82 5.00 6.86
CA GLY A 10 -24.38 4.53 8.17
C GLY A 10 -24.67 3.07 8.47
N LYS A 11 -25.24 2.30 7.54
CA LYS A 11 -25.53 0.87 7.72
C LYS A 11 -24.27 0.02 7.71
N ILE A 12 -24.31 -1.14 8.34
CA ILE A 12 -23.21 -2.11 8.29
C ILE A 12 -23.19 -2.75 6.88
N PRO A 13 -22.09 -2.63 6.11
CA PRO A 13 -22.00 -3.29 4.81
C PRO A 13 -21.94 -4.80 5.00
N LYS A 14 -22.65 -5.56 4.17
CA LYS A 14 -22.61 -7.03 4.13
C LYS A 14 -21.76 -7.54 2.99
N GLU A 15 -21.72 -6.82 1.88
CA GLU A 15 -20.83 -7.12 0.74
C GLU A 15 -19.76 -6.04 0.62
N VAL A 16 -18.49 -6.39 0.86
CA VAL A 16 -17.35 -5.46 0.74
C VAL A 16 -16.38 -5.93 -0.33
N VAL A 17 -16.02 -5.04 -1.24
CA VAL A 17 -15.03 -5.31 -2.29
C VAL A 17 -13.80 -4.43 -2.07
N PHE A 18 -12.65 -5.06 -1.89
CA PHE A 18 -11.35 -4.41 -1.88
C PHE A 18 -10.72 -4.47 -3.27
N VAL A 19 -10.23 -3.33 -3.76
CA VAL A 19 -9.61 -3.21 -5.09
C VAL A 19 -8.13 -2.91 -4.91
N GLN A 20 -7.27 -3.88 -5.22
CA GLN A 20 -5.84 -3.67 -5.19
C GLN A 20 -5.34 -2.87 -6.39
N CYS A 21 -4.15 -2.28 -6.23
CA CYS A 21 -3.50 -1.49 -7.28
C CYS A 21 -4.34 -0.31 -7.78
N ALA A 22 -5.18 0.29 -6.92
CA ALA A 22 -5.99 1.45 -7.29
C ALA A 22 -5.07 2.67 -7.48
N GLY A 23 -4.68 2.94 -8.73
CA GLY A 23 -3.73 4.01 -9.09
C GLY A 23 -2.26 3.63 -8.95
N SER A 24 -1.91 2.38 -8.63
CA SER A 24 -0.53 1.85 -8.65
C SER A 24 -0.36 0.81 -9.74
N ARG A 25 0.86 0.66 -10.26
CA ARG A 25 1.14 -0.20 -11.42
C ARG A 25 0.21 0.16 -12.60
N ASP A 26 0.01 1.46 -12.77
CA ASP A 26 -0.89 2.05 -13.75
C ASP A 26 -0.15 3.22 -14.45
N PRO A 27 0.70 2.94 -15.44
CA PRO A 27 1.52 3.97 -16.08
C PRO A 27 0.71 4.97 -16.91
N GLU A 28 -0.54 4.64 -17.27
CA GLU A 28 -1.39 5.50 -18.11
C GLU A 28 -2.24 6.47 -17.28
N LEU A 29 -2.78 6.01 -16.15
CA LEU A 29 -3.78 6.77 -15.37
C LEU A 29 -3.37 7.00 -13.91
N GLY A 30 -2.25 6.44 -13.45
CA GLY A 30 -1.77 6.54 -12.09
C GLY A 30 -0.26 6.56 -12.02
N VAL A 31 0.29 5.87 -11.02
CA VAL A 31 1.75 5.75 -10.87
C VAL A 31 2.25 4.42 -11.44
N PRO A 32 3.42 4.38 -12.10
CA PRO A 32 3.93 3.18 -12.74
C PRO A 32 4.46 2.14 -11.74
N TYR A 33 4.71 2.53 -10.50
CA TYR A 33 5.33 1.69 -9.48
C TYR A 33 4.32 0.98 -8.57
N CYS A 34 4.80 0.00 -7.82
CA CYS A 34 4.03 -0.69 -6.80
C CYS A 34 4.11 0.04 -5.46
N SER A 35 2.97 0.23 -4.80
CA SER A 35 2.93 0.81 -3.45
C SER A 35 3.36 -0.14 -2.33
N LYS A 36 3.84 -1.34 -2.67
CA LYS A 36 4.49 -2.35 -1.81
C LYS A 36 3.65 -2.96 -0.68
N PHE A 37 3.07 -2.15 0.20
CA PHE A 37 2.40 -2.61 1.43
C PHE A 37 0.87 -2.76 1.28
N CYS A 38 0.31 -2.41 0.11
CA CYS A 38 -1.14 -2.41 -0.12
C CYS A 38 -1.79 -3.80 -0.12
N CYS A 39 -1.08 -4.84 -0.56
CA CYS A 39 -1.56 -6.23 -0.45
C CYS A 39 -1.77 -6.61 1.03
N MET A 40 -0.83 -6.22 1.89
CA MET A 40 -0.82 -6.60 3.29
C MET A 40 -1.86 -5.85 4.12
N TYR A 41 -1.99 -4.53 3.97
CA TYR A 41 -3.07 -3.85 4.69
C TYR A 41 -4.45 -4.28 4.18
N THR A 42 -4.58 -4.67 2.91
CA THR A 42 -5.85 -5.15 2.35
C THR A 42 -6.24 -6.46 3.03
N ALA A 43 -5.32 -7.42 3.11
CA ALA A 43 -5.54 -8.65 3.87
C ALA A 43 -5.93 -8.34 5.32
N LYS A 44 -5.17 -7.46 6.00
CA LYS A 44 -5.47 -7.04 7.37
C LYS A 44 -6.88 -6.45 7.52
N HIS A 45 -7.26 -5.52 6.63
CA HIS A 45 -8.58 -4.88 6.69
C HIS A 45 -9.72 -5.85 6.36
N ALA A 46 -9.52 -6.78 5.42
CA ALA A 46 -10.50 -7.81 5.09
C ALA A 46 -10.72 -8.76 6.27
N MET A 47 -9.66 -9.22 6.93
CA MET A 47 -9.75 -10.04 8.15
C MET A 47 -10.47 -9.30 9.28
N LEU A 48 -10.07 -8.05 9.57
CA LEU A 48 -10.70 -7.24 10.61
C LEU A 48 -12.19 -6.99 10.31
N TYR A 49 -12.55 -6.81 9.05
CA TYR A 49 -13.94 -6.73 8.62
C TYR A 49 -14.67 -8.05 8.91
N LYS A 50 -14.11 -9.21 8.53
CA LYS A 50 -14.72 -10.53 8.79
C LYS A 50 -14.88 -10.82 10.28
N HIS A 51 -13.94 -10.39 11.13
CA HIS A 51 -14.07 -10.52 12.59
C HIS A 51 -15.17 -9.62 13.16
N ARG A 52 -15.39 -8.44 12.57
CA ARG A 52 -16.37 -7.46 13.06
C ARG A 52 -17.78 -7.67 12.50
N VAL A 53 -17.86 -8.23 11.30
CA VAL A 53 -19.08 -8.53 10.54
C VAL A 53 -19.00 -10.01 10.08
N PRO A 54 -19.21 -10.98 11.00
CA PRO A 54 -18.98 -12.41 10.70
C PRO A 54 -19.84 -12.94 9.54
N ASP A 55 -21.06 -12.42 9.42
CA ASP A 55 -22.04 -12.73 8.38
C ASP A 55 -21.87 -11.90 7.10
N GLY A 56 -20.86 -11.04 7.04
CA GLY A 56 -20.51 -10.28 5.85
C GLY A 56 -19.52 -11.03 4.97
N GLN A 57 -19.51 -10.74 3.68
CA GLN A 57 -18.56 -11.26 2.71
C GLN A 57 -17.59 -10.18 2.25
N ALA A 58 -16.31 -10.56 2.14
CA ALA A 58 -15.24 -9.73 1.62
C ALA A 58 -14.66 -10.36 0.35
N TYR A 59 -14.48 -9.53 -0.68
CA TYR A 59 -13.80 -9.88 -1.92
C TYR A 59 -12.57 -9.01 -2.11
N VAL A 60 -11.49 -9.57 -2.64
CA VAL A 60 -10.26 -8.85 -2.95
C VAL A 60 -9.93 -9.08 -4.43
N PHE A 61 -10.04 -8.04 -5.24
CA PHE A 61 -9.53 -8.05 -6.61
C PHE A 61 -8.04 -7.73 -6.62
N TYR A 62 -7.24 -8.57 -7.25
CA TYR A 62 -5.78 -8.43 -7.30
C TYR A 62 -5.19 -8.84 -8.65
N ILE A 63 -4.01 -8.30 -8.98
CA ILE A 63 -3.22 -8.76 -10.14
C ILE A 63 -2.25 -9.85 -9.67
N ASP A 64 -1.40 -9.50 -8.71
CA ASP A 64 -0.46 -10.35 -8.02
C ASP A 64 -0.52 -10.05 -6.52
N ILE A 65 -0.39 -11.07 -5.67
CA ILE A 65 -0.25 -10.89 -4.23
C ILE A 65 1.24 -10.69 -3.94
N ARG A 66 1.60 -9.53 -3.37
CA ARG A 66 2.98 -9.21 -2.98
C ARG A 66 3.13 -9.29 -1.47
N ALA A 67 3.32 -10.51 -0.98
CA ALA A 67 3.50 -10.85 0.42
C ALA A 67 5.00 -11.04 0.77
N ALA A 68 5.84 -10.06 0.40
CA ALA A 68 7.27 -10.14 0.58
C ALA A 68 7.68 -9.67 1.98
N GLY A 69 7.74 -10.60 2.93
CA GLY A 69 8.14 -10.35 4.32
C GLY A 69 7.99 -11.60 5.18
N LYS A 70 8.62 -11.62 6.35
CA LYS A 70 8.49 -12.76 7.28
C LYS A 70 7.05 -12.88 7.77
N GLY A 71 6.41 -14.02 7.53
CA GLY A 71 5.03 -14.28 7.95
C GLY A 71 3.96 -13.67 7.04
N TYR A 72 4.33 -13.01 5.94
CA TYR A 72 3.38 -12.26 5.11
C TYR A 72 2.52 -13.19 4.26
N GLU A 73 3.11 -14.26 3.71
CA GLU A 73 2.38 -15.27 2.93
C GLU A 73 1.38 -15.99 3.83
N GLU A 74 1.81 -16.43 5.00
CA GLU A 74 0.97 -17.07 6.01
C GLU A 74 -0.17 -16.17 6.45
N PHE A 75 0.08 -14.86 6.55
CA PHE A 75 -0.93 -13.87 6.90
C PHE A 75 -2.01 -13.74 5.81
N VAL A 76 -1.62 -13.69 4.54
CA VAL A 76 -2.58 -13.64 3.42
C VAL A 76 -3.34 -14.97 3.30
N ARG A 77 -2.64 -16.10 3.43
CA ARG A 77 -3.26 -17.43 3.43
C ARG A 77 -4.30 -17.56 4.52
N ARG A 78 -4.01 -17.11 5.74
CA ARG A 78 -4.97 -17.07 6.85
C ARG A 78 -6.23 -16.28 6.50
N ALA A 79 -6.08 -15.12 5.85
CA ALA A 79 -7.24 -14.33 5.41
C ALA A 79 -8.15 -15.12 4.46
N MET A 80 -7.58 -15.95 3.58
CA MET A 80 -8.33 -16.78 2.65
C MET A 80 -8.94 -18.02 3.33
N GLU A 81 -8.12 -18.79 4.04
CA GLU A 81 -8.46 -20.12 4.54
C GLU A 81 -9.26 -20.09 5.86
N GLU A 82 -8.90 -19.20 6.79
CA GLU A 82 -9.52 -19.14 8.11
C GLU A 82 -10.65 -18.10 8.15
N ASP A 83 -10.45 -16.94 7.52
CA ASP A 83 -11.43 -15.84 7.56
C ASP A 83 -12.39 -15.81 6.35
N GLY A 84 -12.22 -16.68 5.36
CA GLY A 84 -13.11 -16.81 4.21
C GLY A 84 -13.16 -15.58 3.31
N VAL A 85 -12.07 -14.83 3.22
CA VAL A 85 -11.93 -13.72 2.27
C VAL A 85 -11.71 -14.29 0.87
N PHE A 86 -12.57 -13.93 -0.08
CA PHE A 86 -12.45 -14.42 -1.46
C PHE A 86 -11.50 -13.54 -2.27
N TYR A 87 -10.44 -14.14 -2.81
CA TYR A 87 -9.49 -13.47 -3.69
C TYR A 87 -9.81 -13.79 -5.14
N ILE A 88 -9.95 -12.74 -5.95
CA ILE A 88 -10.29 -12.83 -7.38
C ILE A 88 -9.13 -12.25 -8.17
N ARG A 89 -8.47 -13.09 -8.97
CA ARG A 89 -7.33 -12.66 -9.77
C ARG A 89 -7.81 -11.91 -11.01
N GLY A 90 -7.79 -10.60 -10.95
CA GLY A 90 -7.91 -9.70 -12.09
C GLY A 90 -8.12 -8.25 -11.67
N LYS A 91 -7.94 -7.34 -12.63
CA LYS A 91 -8.12 -5.90 -12.41
C LYS A 91 -9.60 -5.55 -12.55
N VAL A 92 -10.11 -4.73 -11.63
CA VAL A 92 -11.44 -4.11 -11.75
C VAL A 92 -11.41 -3.17 -12.95
N SER A 93 -12.40 -3.31 -13.84
CA SER A 93 -12.54 -2.49 -15.04
C SER A 93 -13.40 -1.26 -14.79
N LYS A 94 -14.45 -1.38 -13.97
CA LYS A 94 -15.39 -0.28 -13.72
C LYS A 94 -16.07 -0.41 -12.36
N ILE A 95 -16.31 0.73 -11.72
CA ILE A 95 -17.07 0.87 -10.49
C ILE A 95 -18.14 1.93 -10.73
N PHE A 96 -19.41 1.63 -10.45
CA PHE A 96 -20.50 2.60 -10.64
C PHE A 96 -21.67 2.32 -9.70
N PRO A 97 -22.43 3.36 -9.29
CA PRO A 97 -23.60 3.17 -8.44
C PRO A 97 -24.77 2.57 -9.24
N GLN A 98 -25.53 1.67 -8.62
CA GLN A 98 -26.79 1.15 -9.15
C GLN A 98 -27.69 0.68 -8.00
N GLY A 99 -28.96 1.12 -7.97
CA GLY A 99 -29.95 0.60 -7.02
C GLY A 99 -29.57 0.75 -5.53
N GLY A 100 -28.84 1.82 -5.15
CA GLY A 100 -28.40 2.05 -3.76
C GLY A 100 -27.20 1.19 -3.32
N ARG A 101 -26.59 0.46 -4.25
CA ARG A 101 -25.34 -0.31 -4.11
C ARG A 101 -24.29 0.20 -5.10
N VAL A 102 -23.09 -0.35 -5.01
CA VAL A 102 -21.98 -0.07 -5.92
C VAL A 102 -21.68 -1.35 -6.70
N ILE A 103 -21.79 -1.29 -8.01
CA ILE A 103 -21.46 -2.42 -8.89
C ILE A 103 -19.99 -2.36 -9.24
N VAL A 104 -19.31 -3.50 -9.08
CA VAL A 104 -17.91 -3.69 -9.42
C VAL A 104 -17.83 -4.69 -10.57
N TRP A 105 -17.32 -4.24 -11.72
CA TRP A 105 -17.00 -5.07 -12.86
C TRP A 105 -15.51 -5.40 -12.87
N GLY A 106 -15.19 -6.66 -13.10
CA GLY A 106 -13.83 -7.13 -13.25
C GLY A 106 -13.77 -8.39 -14.10
N ALA A 107 -12.58 -8.97 -14.17
CA ALA A 107 -12.36 -10.28 -14.77
C ALA A 107 -11.74 -11.21 -13.74
N ASP A 108 -12.16 -12.47 -13.72
CA ASP A 108 -11.40 -13.53 -13.09
C ASP A 108 -10.54 -14.18 -14.17
N THR A 109 -9.26 -13.87 -14.14
CA THR A 109 -8.27 -14.38 -15.08
C THR A 109 -7.96 -15.87 -14.88
N LEU A 110 -8.30 -16.46 -13.74
CA LEU A 110 -8.12 -17.89 -13.50
C LEU A 110 -9.22 -18.71 -14.18
N SER A 111 -10.47 -18.23 -14.15
CA SER A 111 -11.60 -18.88 -14.84
C SER A 111 -11.88 -18.35 -16.24
N GLY A 112 -11.28 -17.21 -16.62
CA GLY A 112 -11.52 -16.52 -17.89
C GLY A 112 -12.89 -15.84 -17.98
N LYS A 113 -13.60 -15.67 -16.86
CA LYS A 113 -14.97 -15.13 -16.83
C LYS A 113 -14.99 -13.67 -16.41
N ALA A 114 -15.94 -12.92 -16.97
CA ALA A 114 -16.32 -11.63 -16.41
C ALA A 114 -16.96 -11.83 -15.04
N VAL A 115 -16.66 -10.92 -14.12
CA VAL A 115 -17.19 -10.92 -12.76
C VAL A 115 -17.93 -9.62 -12.50
N GLU A 116 -19.13 -9.72 -11.97
CA GLU A 116 -19.94 -8.60 -11.50
C GLU A 116 -20.30 -8.83 -10.03
N ILE A 117 -19.99 -7.87 -9.17
CA ILE A 117 -20.32 -7.92 -7.73
C ILE A 117 -21.08 -6.66 -7.36
N ALA A 118 -22.29 -6.84 -6.81
CA ALA A 118 -23.06 -5.77 -6.19
C ALA A 118 -22.60 -5.60 -4.73
N ALA A 119 -21.79 -4.57 -4.48
CA ALA A 119 -21.19 -4.29 -3.18
C ALA A 119 -21.95 -3.22 -2.40
N ASP A 120 -21.96 -3.34 -1.09
CA ASP A 120 -22.42 -2.29 -0.17
C ASP A 120 -21.35 -1.22 0.06
N LEU A 121 -20.08 -1.64 0.01
CA LEU A 121 -18.92 -0.78 0.17
C LEU A 121 -17.77 -1.27 -0.73
N VAL A 122 -17.14 -0.33 -1.43
CA VAL A 122 -15.90 -0.59 -2.17
C VAL A 122 -14.76 0.16 -1.50
N VAL A 123 -13.66 -0.54 -1.25
CA VAL A 123 -12.46 -0.01 -0.60
C VAL A 123 -11.32 -0.03 -1.62
N LEU A 124 -10.81 1.15 -1.98
CA LEU A 124 -9.70 1.29 -2.91
C LEU A 124 -8.37 1.23 -2.16
N ALA A 125 -7.51 0.29 -2.53
CA ALA A 125 -6.15 0.24 -2.02
C ALA A 125 -5.28 1.22 -2.85
N THR A 126 -5.31 2.49 -2.47
CA THR A 126 -4.76 3.60 -3.25
C THR A 126 -3.24 3.62 -3.30
N ALA A 127 -2.70 4.29 -4.32
CA ALA A 127 -1.26 4.52 -4.46
C ALA A 127 -0.66 5.31 -3.29
N ALA A 128 0.54 4.92 -2.89
CA ALA A 128 1.41 5.70 -2.03
C ALA A 128 2.21 6.67 -2.91
N VAL A 129 2.07 7.97 -2.63
CA VAL A 129 2.75 9.05 -3.34
C VAL A 129 3.55 9.89 -2.34
N PRO A 130 4.55 10.67 -2.78
CA PRO A 130 5.26 11.57 -1.89
C PRO A 130 4.30 12.53 -1.19
N SER A 131 4.66 12.96 0.03
CA SER A 131 3.87 13.97 0.74
C SER A 131 3.86 15.29 -0.03
N GLU A 132 2.77 16.05 0.07
CA GLU A 132 2.62 17.36 -0.60
C GLU A 132 3.80 18.32 -0.36
N GLY A 133 4.39 18.30 0.85
CA GLY A 133 5.53 19.13 1.22
C GLY A 133 6.91 18.59 0.81
N ALA A 134 7.01 17.40 0.20
CA ALA A 134 8.30 16.74 -0.06
C ALA A 134 9.19 17.55 -0.99
N LYS A 135 8.65 18.08 -2.10
CA LYS A 135 9.41 18.89 -3.06
C LYS A 135 9.97 20.17 -2.44
N ARG A 136 9.13 20.90 -1.70
CA ARG A 136 9.55 22.10 -0.96
C ARG A 136 10.65 21.77 0.06
N LEU A 137 10.55 20.64 0.74
CA LEU A 137 11.56 20.21 1.69
C LEU A 137 12.88 19.87 0.99
N ALA A 138 12.84 19.19 -0.16
CA ALA A 138 14.01 18.94 -0.99
C ALA A 138 14.70 20.24 -1.42
N GLU A 139 13.94 21.26 -1.85
CA GLU A 139 14.51 22.57 -2.21
C GLU A 139 15.20 23.25 -1.04
N ILE A 140 14.56 23.28 0.14
CA ILE A 140 15.12 23.89 1.36
C ILE A 140 16.42 23.18 1.77
N LEU A 141 16.45 21.85 1.70
CA LEU A 141 17.57 21.03 2.12
C LEU A 141 18.60 20.79 1.01
N GLY A 142 18.34 21.20 -0.23
CA GLY A 142 19.19 20.89 -1.39
C GLY A 142 19.31 19.39 -1.64
N LEU A 143 18.19 18.68 -1.62
CA LEU A 143 18.10 17.24 -1.90
C LEU A 143 17.56 17.00 -3.32
N GLU A 144 17.94 15.86 -3.88
CA GLU A 144 17.40 15.37 -5.15
C GLU A 144 16.15 14.53 -4.92
N THR A 145 15.25 14.55 -5.91
CA THR A 145 14.10 13.65 -5.97
C THR A 145 14.08 12.86 -7.27
N ASP A 146 13.56 11.65 -7.23
CA ASP A 146 13.32 10.85 -8.43
C ASP A 146 12.18 11.45 -9.28
N GLU A 147 11.93 10.85 -10.43
CA GLU A 147 10.86 11.28 -11.35
C GLU A 147 9.46 11.24 -10.70
N GLN A 148 9.31 10.47 -9.62
CA GLN A 148 8.06 10.29 -8.88
C GLN A 148 7.94 11.24 -7.68
N GLY A 149 9.01 11.93 -7.32
CA GLY A 149 9.09 12.92 -6.24
C GLY A 149 9.51 12.36 -4.88
N PHE A 150 10.04 11.13 -4.81
CA PHE A 150 10.67 10.59 -3.59
C PHE A 150 12.12 11.06 -3.48
N PHE A 151 12.65 11.18 -2.27
CA PHE A 151 14.05 11.56 -2.08
C PHE A 151 14.98 10.45 -2.57
N VAL A 152 16.06 10.86 -3.23
CA VAL A 152 17.07 9.97 -3.80
C VAL A 152 18.22 9.81 -2.82
N GLU A 153 18.53 8.56 -2.48
CA GLU A 153 19.73 8.21 -1.74
C GLU A 153 21.02 8.50 -2.53
N ALA A 154 22.14 8.66 -1.83
CA ALA A 154 23.45 8.92 -2.44
C ALA A 154 23.90 7.77 -3.34
N ASP A 155 23.70 6.52 -2.89
CA ASP A 155 23.94 5.31 -3.67
C ASP A 155 23.00 4.20 -3.20
N GLY A 156 22.25 3.59 -4.12
CA GLY A 156 21.24 2.58 -3.81
C GLY A 156 21.75 1.30 -3.11
N ASN A 157 23.07 1.02 -3.20
CA ASN A 157 23.66 -0.18 -2.60
C ASN A 157 24.51 0.13 -1.37
N MET A 158 25.39 1.14 -1.49
CA MET A 158 26.44 1.45 -0.51
C MET A 158 26.04 2.56 0.44
N GLY A 159 25.14 3.45 0.02
CA GLY A 159 24.67 4.59 0.82
C GLY A 159 23.14 4.75 0.81
N PRO A 160 22.35 3.71 1.10
CA PRO A 160 20.89 3.74 0.94
C PRO A 160 20.17 4.64 1.96
N LEU A 161 20.90 5.20 2.92
CA LEU A 161 20.38 6.08 3.97
C LEU A 161 21.01 7.47 3.92
N GLU A 162 22.10 7.65 3.18
CA GLU A 162 22.71 8.93 2.91
C GLU A 162 21.97 9.64 1.79
N SER A 163 21.85 10.96 1.86
CA SER A 163 21.49 11.76 0.69
C SER A 163 22.74 12.22 -0.05
N GLY A 164 22.57 12.77 -1.25
CA GLY A 164 23.66 13.45 -1.97
C GLY A 164 24.27 14.64 -1.22
N ARG A 165 23.64 15.10 -0.12
CA ARG A 165 24.16 16.18 0.72
C ARG A 165 24.77 15.63 2.02
N PRO A 166 26.07 15.85 2.27
CA PRO A 166 26.72 15.43 3.51
C PRO A 166 26.01 15.95 4.75
N GLY A 167 25.83 15.09 5.75
CA GLY A 167 25.15 15.41 7.00
C GLY A 167 23.62 15.35 6.94
N ILE A 168 23.02 15.05 5.77
CA ILE A 168 21.59 14.79 5.65
C ILE A 168 21.35 13.32 5.28
N TYR A 169 20.50 12.67 6.06
CA TYR A 169 20.17 11.25 5.95
C TYR A 169 18.67 11.07 5.70
N LEU A 170 18.32 9.95 5.07
CA LEU A 170 16.98 9.60 4.64
C LEU A 170 16.49 8.37 5.39
N ALA A 171 15.19 8.33 5.71
CA ALA A 171 14.57 7.18 6.33
C ALA A 171 13.08 7.06 6.01
N GLY A 172 12.60 5.82 5.97
CA GLY A 172 11.18 5.50 5.85
C GLY A 172 10.61 5.75 4.47
N ALA A 173 9.31 6.06 4.42
CA ALA A 173 8.57 6.17 3.16
C ALA A 173 8.95 7.39 2.31
N ALA A 174 9.86 8.26 2.79
CA ALA A 174 10.35 9.40 2.04
C ALA A 174 11.21 8.99 0.82
N THR A 175 11.80 7.80 0.85
CA THR A 175 12.58 7.18 -0.24
C THR A 175 11.77 6.14 -1.01
N GLY A 176 10.44 6.27 -1.02
CA GLY A 176 9.54 5.36 -1.72
C GLY A 176 8.71 4.46 -0.79
N PRO A 177 7.70 3.75 -1.34
CA PRO A 177 6.75 2.97 -0.55
C PRO A 177 7.44 1.84 0.25
N LYS A 178 7.20 1.83 1.58
CA LYS A 178 7.79 0.89 2.55
C LYS A 178 6.78 0.52 3.62
N ASP A 179 6.94 -0.66 4.21
CA ASP A 179 6.17 -1.03 5.40
C ASP A 179 6.79 -0.48 6.69
N ILE A 180 6.13 -0.73 7.82
CA ILE A 180 6.57 -0.22 9.13
C ILE A 180 7.93 -0.84 9.54
N PRO A 181 8.13 -2.17 9.52
CA PRO A 181 9.44 -2.77 9.83
C PRO A 181 10.60 -2.16 9.04
N GLU A 182 10.44 -1.97 7.74
CA GLU A 182 11.47 -1.35 6.91
C GLU A 182 11.73 0.10 7.29
N ALA A 183 10.68 0.89 7.53
CA ALA A 183 10.83 2.27 7.95
C ALA A 183 11.53 2.39 9.31
N VAL A 184 11.23 1.50 10.26
CA VAL A 184 11.89 1.43 11.58
C VAL A 184 13.37 1.04 11.44
N ALA A 185 13.67 0.07 10.57
CA ALA A 185 15.05 -0.33 10.29
C ALA A 185 15.86 0.82 9.68
N GLN A 186 15.29 1.54 8.70
CA GLN A 186 15.94 2.72 8.12
C GLN A 186 16.11 3.85 9.14
N GLY A 187 15.13 4.10 10.01
CA GLY A 187 15.25 5.09 11.07
C GLY A 187 16.40 4.79 12.03
N SER A 188 16.53 3.53 12.45
CA SER A 188 17.65 3.07 13.28
C SER A 188 18.99 3.21 12.56
N GLY A 189 19.05 2.84 11.27
CA GLY A 189 20.26 2.96 10.45
C GLY A 189 20.71 4.41 10.24
N ALA A 190 19.76 5.32 9.97
CA ALA A 190 20.05 6.74 9.82
C ALA A 190 20.59 7.34 11.13
N ALA A 191 20.01 6.95 12.28
CA ALA A 191 20.52 7.36 13.58
C ALA A 191 21.96 6.87 13.83
N ALA A 192 22.27 5.62 13.47
CA ALA A 192 23.63 5.08 13.58
C ALA A 192 24.63 5.86 12.71
N LYS A 193 24.26 6.22 11.48
CA LYS A 193 25.11 7.03 10.58
C LYS A 193 25.37 8.44 11.13
N VAL A 194 24.35 9.07 11.71
CA VAL A 194 24.51 10.37 12.41
C VAL A 194 25.46 10.24 13.60
N LEU A 195 25.37 9.16 14.37
CA LEU A 195 26.28 8.92 15.50
C LEU A 195 27.73 8.73 15.03
N SER A 196 27.97 7.98 13.96
CA SER A 196 29.33 7.85 13.37
C SER A 196 29.88 9.20 12.90
N LEU A 197 29.06 10.04 12.28
CA LEU A 197 29.45 11.40 11.91
C LEU A 197 29.89 12.22 13.14
N PHE A 198 29.15 12.15 14.25
CA PHE A 198 29.50 12.86 15.49
C PHE A 198 30.71 12.28 16.22
N ALA A 199 30.99 10.99 16.05
CA ALA A 199 32.18 10.35 16.61
C ALA A 199 33.48 10.75 15.88
N GLY A 200 33.39 11.49 14.76
CA GLY A 200 34.54 11.86 13.95
C GLY A 200 35.04 10.72 13.05
N GLU A 201 34.25 9.66 12.91
CA GLU A 201 34.45 8.64 11.87
C GLU A 201 34.02 9.26 10.54
N SER A 202 34.95 9.93 9.85
CA SER A 202 34.72 10.30 8.46
C SER A 202 34.51 9.03 7.65
N SER A 203 33.35 8.88 7.01
CA SER A 203 33.16 7.84 5.98
C SER A 203 34.34 7.91 4.99
N PRO A 204 34.97 6.78 4.64
CA PRO A 204 36.00 6.74 3.62
C PRO A 204 35.48 7.22 2.26
#